data_AF-A0AAV6NBI4-F1
#
_entry.id   AF-A0AAV6NBI4-F1
#
_cell.length_a   1.000
_cell.length_b   1.000
_cell.length_c   1.000
_cell.angle_alpha   90.00
_cell.angle_beta   90.00
_cell.angle_gamma   90.00
#
_symmetry.space_group_name_H-M   'P 1'
#
loop_
_entity.id
_entity.type
_entity.pdbx_description
1 polymer ?
#
loop_
_entity_poly.entity_id
_entity_poly.type
_entity_poly.pdbx_seq_one_letter_code
_entity_poly.pdbx_strand_id
1 'polypeptide(L)'
;MREGSVVERYDRPMPKQINTDLKSSKYEDRTAPPGTLNVAKMRHTILLNEGKADDFEGPICVHQIAERYNDVSVHQIQTILQFNYFQEWSQENEGRGIAPLR
;
A
#
# COMPACT_ATOMS: atom_id res chain seq x y z
N MET A 1 42.40 -39.54 -15.69
CA MET A 1 40.95 -39.29 -15.78
C MET A 1 40.49 -38.70 -14.46
N ARG A 2 40.23 -37.38 -14.43
CA ARG A 2 39.62 -36.70 -13.28
C ARG A 2 38.20 -36.34 -13.69
N GLU A 3 37.23 -37.15 -13.28
CA GLU A 3 35.82 -36.78 -13.32
C GLU A 3 35.29 -36.99 -11.90
N GLY A 4 35.47 -35.97 -11.07
CA GLY A 4 34.75 -35.86 -9.81
C GLY A 4 33.42 -35.17 -10.10
N SER A 5 32.39 -35.93 -10.45
CA SER A 5 31.04 -35.40 -10.47
C SER A 5 30.57 -35.24 -9.02
N VAL A 6 30.77 -34.04 -8.47
CA VAL A 6 30.05 -33.62 -7.26
C VAL A 6 28.61 -33.34 -7.69
N VAL A 7 27.79 -34.39 -7.73
CA VAL A 7 26.34 -34.22 -7.64
C VAL A 7 26.05 -34.01 -6.15
N GLU A 8 26.27 -32.78 -5.69
CA GLU A 8 25.71 -32.30 -4.43
C GLU A 8 24.19 -32.41 -4.56
N ARG A 9 23.63 -33.48 -3.99
CA ARG A 9 22.19 -33.64 -3.91
C ARG A 9 21.67 -32.45 -3.11
N TYR A 10 20.76 -31.69 -3.72
CA TYR A 10 20.10 -30.56 -3.07
C TYR A 10 19.17 -31.10 -1.97
N ASP A 11 19.70 -31.43 -0.78
CA ASP A 11 18.94 -31.76 0.43
C ASP A 11 18.35 -30.49 1.08
N ARG A 12 17.93 -29.51 0.26
CA ARG A 12 17.25 -28.32 0.76
C ARG A 12 15.77 -28.68 0.90
N PRO A 13 15.18 -28.57 2.10
CA PRO A 13 13.75 -28.76 2.25
C PRO A 13 13.02 -27.74 1.36
N MET A 14 11.97 -28.18 0.67
CA MET A 14 11.16 -27.28 -0.16
C MET A 14 10.74 -26.06 0.67
N PRO A 15 10.86 -24.83 0.13
CA PRO A 15 10.39 -23.65 0.83
C PRO A 15 8.90 -23.85 1.15
N LYS A 16 8.55 -23.71 2.43
CA LYS A 16 7.17 -23.86 2.87
C LYS A 16 6.32 -22.82 2.14
N GLN A 17 5.24 -23.28 1.52
CA GLN A 17 4.25 -22.40 0.92
C GLN A 17 3.76 -21.42 2.00
N ILE A 18 4.04 -20.13 1.80
CA ILE A 18 3.55 -19.09 2.70
C ILE A 18 2.07 -18.93 2.37
N ASN A 19 1.20 -19.25 3.32
CA ASN A 19 -0.20 -18.90 3.23
C ASN A 19 -0.31 -17.39 3.48
N THR A 20 -0.44 -16.61 2.41
CA THR A 20 -0.96 -15.23 2.49
C THR A 20 -2.43 -15.31 2.84
N ASP A 21 -2.74 -15.45 4.13
CA ASP A 21 -4.11 -15.25 4.60
C ASP A 21 -4.57 -13.85 4.19
N LEU A 22 -5.74 -13.74 3.57
CA LEU A 22 -6.35 -12.46 3.19
C LEU A 22 -6.58 -11.56 4.42
N LYS A 23 -6.64 -12.17 5.62
CA LYS A 23 -6.67 -11.50 6.92
C LYS A 23 -5.30 -11.05 7.44
N SER A 24 -4.27 -10.96 6.59
CA SER A 24 -2.95 -10.47 6.99
C SER A 24 -2.90 -8.95 7.24
N SER A 25 -3.86 -8.44 8.01
CA SER A 25 -3.82 -7.15 8.72
C SER A 25 -2.52 -6.97 9.50
N LYS A 26 -1.82 -8.06 9.85
CA LYS A 26 -0.47 -8.05 10.46
C LYS A 26 0.56 -7.25 9.65
N TYR A 27 0.42 -7.17 8.32
CA TYR A 27 1.28 -6.32 7.50
C TYR A 27 0.84 -4.86 7.51
N GLU A 28 -0.44 -4.59 7.72
CA GLU A 28 -0.99 -3.23 7.83
C GLU A 28 -0.71 -2.60 9.19
N ASP A 29 -0.57 -3.40 10.25
CA ASP A 29 -0.21 -2.91 11.60
C ASP A 29 1.31 -2.76 11.77
N ARG A 30 2.10 -3.34 10.86
CA ARG A 30 3.56 -3.27 10.95
C ARG A 30 4.02 -1.82 10.87
N THR A 31 4.63 -1.34 11.95
CA THR A 31 5.20 0.00 12.01
C THR A 31 6.20 0.18 10.86
N ALA A 32 5.88 1.09 9.94
CA ALA A 32 6.74 1.44 8.84
C ALA A 32 7.96 2.23 9.37
N PRO A 33 9.11 2.17 8.67
CA PRO A 33 10.23 3.05 8.98
C PRO A 33 9.79 4.52 9.01
N PRO A 34 10.42 5.36 9.85
CA PRO A 34 10.13 6.79 9.90
C PRO A 34 10.27 7.40 8.50
N GLY A 35 9.33 8.28 8.12
CA GLY A 35 9.23 8.85 6.77
C GLY A 35 8.52 7.98 5.73
N THR A 36 8.06 6.78 6.10
CA THR A 36 7.25 5.89 5.25
C THR A 36 5.83 5.79 5.78
N LEU A 37 4.84 5.98 4.90
CA LEU A 37 3.43 5.83 5.27
C LEU A 37 3.06 4.34 5.35
N ASN A 38 2.60 3.89 6.51
CA ASN A 38 2.04 2.55 6.68
C ASN A 38 0.69 2.43 5.93
N VAL A 39 0.32 1.23 5.47
CA VAL A 39 -0.95 0.93 4.80
C VAL A 39 -2.15 1.34 5.67
N ALA A 40 -2.11 1.08 6.98
CA ALA A 40 -3.18 1.53 7.88
C ALA A 40 -3.31 3.07 7.89
N LYS A 41 -2.18 3.79 7.95
CA LYS A 41 -2.15 5.26 7.86
C LYS A 41 -2.64 5.75 6.49
N MET A 42 -2.29 5.05 5.40
CA MET A 42 -2.75 5.38 4.04
C MET A 42 -4.26 5.26 3.90
N ARG A 43 -4.85 4.15 4.36
CA ARG A 43 -6.31 3.97 4.38
C ARG A 43 -6.99 5.06 5.21
N HIS A 44 -6.44 5.36 6.38
CA HIS A 44 -6.98 6.39 7.25
C HIS A 44 -6.92 7.79 6.62
N THR A 45 -5.84 8.11 5.90
CA THR A 45 -5.71 9.37 5.15
C THR A 45 -6.78 9.53 4.06
N ILE A 46 -7.14 8.45 3.38
CA ILE A 46 -8.24 8.46 2.40
C ILE A 46 -9.57 8.77 3.11
N LEU A 47 -9.85 8.11 4.22
CA LEU A 47 -11.07 8.34 5.00
C LEU A 47 -11.18 9.76 5.53
N LEU A 48 -10.07 10.36 5.99
CA LEU A 48 -10.02 11.76 6.45
C LEU A 48 -10.34 12.74 5.32
N ASN A 49 -9.82 12.48 4.11
CA ASN A 49 -10.10 13.33 2.94
C ASN A 49 -11.55 13.21 2.48
N GLU A 50 -12.14 12.02 2.58
CA GLU A 50 -13.56 11.78 2.26
C GLU A 50 -14.53 12.27 3.37
N GLY A 51 -14.01 12.62 4.55
CA GLY A 51 -14.84 12.96 5.72
C GLY A 51 -15.59 11.76 6.31
N LYS A 52 -15.11 10.54 6.04
CA LYS A 52 -15.66 9.26 6.55
C LYS A 52 -14.84 8.69 7.71
N ALA A 53 -13.86 9.45 8.21
CA ALA A 53 -13.07 9.04 9.36
C ALA A 53 -13.91 9.14 10.64
N ASP A 54 -13.81 8.13 11.51
CA ASP A 54 -14.50 8.12 12.81
C ASP A 54 -14.00 9.26 13.72
N ASP A 55 -12.74 9.64 13.57
CA ASP A 55 -12.06 10.64 14.40
C ASP A 55 -12.38 12.10 14.04
N PHE A 56 -13.07 12.37 12.92
CA PHE A 56 -13.34 13.74 12.48
C PHE A 56 -14.59 13.89 11.61
N GLU A 57 -15.41 14.89 11.91
CA GLU A 57 -16.56 15.26 11.08
C GLU A 57 -16.12 16.19 9.94
N GLY A 58 -16.20 15.68 8.72
CA GLY A 58 -16.03 16.46 7.49
C GLY A 58 -14.68 16.28 6.78
N PRO A 59 -14.59 16.72 5.51
CA PRO A 59 -13.40 16.52 4.69
C PRO A 59 -12.24 17.38 5.20
N ILE A 60 -11.11 16.74 5.51
CA ILE A 60 -9.89 17.40 5.94
C ILE A 60 -8.98 17.65 4.72
N CYS A 61 -8.36 18.84 4.64
CA CYS A 61 -7.43 19.15 3.56
C CYS A 61 -6.05 18.51 3.75
N VAL A 62 -5.35 18.28 2.65
CA VAL A 62 -4.03 17.60 2.58
C VAL A 62 -3.00 18.17 3.57
N HIS A 63 -2.98 19.50 3.74
CA HIS A 63 -2.06 20.18 4.66
C HIS A 63 -2.34 19.84 6.12
N GLN A 64 -3.60 19.86 6.54
CA GLN A 64 -4.00 19.51 7.90
C GLN A 64 -3.72 18.04 8.22
N ILE A 65 -3.81 17.15 7.22
CA ILE A 65 -3.43 15.74 7.38
C ILE A 65 -1.92 15.61 7.63
N ALA A 66 -1.10 16.36 6.89
CA ALA A 66 0.36 16.35 7.08
C ALA A 66 0.76 16.85 8.48
N GLU A 67 0.11 17.91 8.98
CA GLU A 67 0.34 18.45 10.32
C GLU A 67 0.03 17.43 11.43
N ARG A 68 -0.99 16.59 11.24
CA ARG A 68 -1.31 15.54 12.22
C ARG A 68 -0.28 14.42 12.23
N TYR A 69 0.18 13.99 11.06
CA TYR A 69 1.09 12.86 10.99
C TYR A 69 2.54 13.23 11.30
N ASN A 70 2.92 14.51 11.26
CA ASN A 70 4.25 15.11 11.56
C ASN A 70 5.45 14.55 10.76
N ASP A 71 5.43 13.27 10.39
CA ASP A 71 6.48 12.52 9.72
C ASP A 71 6.18 12.25 8.23
N VAL A 72 5.07 12.79 7.71
CA VAL A 72 4.57 12.50 6.36
C VAL A 72 4.55 13.78 5.52
N SER A 73 5.20 13.72 4.35
CA SER A 73 5.23 14.85 3.41
C SER A 73 3.89 15.04 2.70
N VAL A 74 3.50 16.30 2.51
CA VAL A 74 2.29 16.71 1.75
C VAL A 74 2.27 16.06 0.36
N HIS A 75 3.43 15.97 -0.30
CA HIS A 75 3.56 15.38 -1.64
C HIS A 75 3.20 13.88 -1.65
N GLN A 76 3.56 13.15 -0.59
CA GLN A 76 3.20 11.73 -0.47
C GLN A 76 1.69 11.58 -0.34
N ILE A 77 1.05 12.41 0.49
CA ILE A 77 -0.41 12.39 0.68
C ILE A 77 -1.12 12.74 -0.63
N GLN A 78 -0.66 13.76 -1.35
CA GLN A 78 -1.25 14.15 -2.63
C GLN A 78 -1.15 13.04 -3.68
N THR A 79 0.01 12.36 -3.74
CA THR A 79 0.23 11.23 -4.65
C THR A 79 -0.74 10.08 -4.34
N ILE A 80 -0.97 9.79 -3.05
CA ILE A 80 -1.92 8.75 -2.61
C ILE A 80 -3.33 9.09 -3.05
N LEU A 81 -3.78 10.33 -2.84
CA LEU A 81 -5.12 10.76 -3.24
C LEU A 81 -5.28 10.70 -4.75
N GLN A 82 -4.29 11.17 -5.52
CA GLN A 82 -4.30 11.06 -6.98
C GLN A 82 -4.38 9.61 -7.45
N PHE A 83 -3.66 8.70 -6.78
CA PHE A 83 -3.72 7.28 -7.11
C PHE A 83 -5.08 6.67 -6.77
N ASN A 84 -5.72 7.09 -5.69
CA ASN A 84 -7.07 6.64 -5.34
C ASN A 84 -8.09 7.09 -6.39
N TYR A 85 -8.09 8.37 -6.77
CA TYR A 85 -8.95 8.86 -7.86
C TYR A 85 -8.70 8.11 -9.17
N PHE A 86 -7.44 7.79 -9.47
CA PHE A 86 -7.08 6.99 -10.64
C PHE A 86 -7.64 5.55 -10.56
N GLN A 87 -7.61 4.92 -9.39
CA GLN A 87 -8.18 3.60 -9.18
C GLN A 87 -9.71 3.61 -9.31
N GLU A 88 -10.38 4.58 -8.69
CA GLU A 88 -11.84 4.74 -8.80
C GLU A 88 -12.26 4.93 -10.26
N TRP A 89 -11.55 5.79 -10.99
CA TRP A 89 -11.75 5.97 -12.43
C TRP A 89 -11.48 4.66 -13.21
N SER A 90 -10.44 3.90 -12.86
CA SER A 90 -10.14 2.63 -13.52
C SER A 90 -11.25 1.59 -13.32
N GLN A 91 -11.86 1.53 -12.12
CA GLN A 91 -12.96 0.61 -11.82
C GLN A 91 -14.24 0.99 -12.58
N GLU A 92 -14.55 2.28 -12.68
CA GLU A 92 -15.72 2.75 -13.43
C GLU A 92 -15.61 2.55 -14.95
N ASN A 93 -14.37 2.52 -15.46
CA ASN A 93 -14.09 2.44 -16.89
C ASN A 93 -13.55 1.08 -17.34
N GLU A 94 -13.51 0.09 -16.44
CA GLU A 94 -13.14 -1.28 -16.77
C GLU A 94 -14.16 -1.85 -17.78
N GLY A 95 -13.71 -2.03 -19.02
CA GLY A 95 -14.54 -2.48 -20.15
C GLY A 95 -15.03 -1.38 -21.11
N ARG A 96 -14.79 -0.09 -20.83
CA ARG A 96 -15.18 1.02 -21.73
C ARG A 96 -14.10 1.49 -22.70
N GLY A 97 -12.86 1.01 -22.56
CA GLY A 97 -11.75 1.32 -23.48
C GLY A 97 -11.32 2.79 -23.50
N ILE A 98 -11.70 3.57 -22.50
CA ILE A 98 -11.35 4.99 -22.37
C ILE A 98 -9.96 5.05 -21.70
N ALA A 99 -9.08 5.93 -22.17
CA ALA A 99 -7.76 6.15 -21.57
C ALA A 99 -7.80 7.33 -20.59
N PRO A 100 -7.07 7.27 -19.46
CA PRO A 100 -7.07 8.34 -18.47
C PRO A 100 -6.38 9.59 -19.02
N LEU A 101 -6.96 10.76 -18.75
CA LEU A 101 -6.38 12.05 -19.10
C LEU A 101 -5.20 12.35 -18.15
N ARG A 102 -4.03 12.63 -18.74
CA ARG A 102 -2.75 12.80 -18.06
C ARG A 102 -2.50 14.23 -17.62
#